data_AF-A0A4P5XIX7-F1
#
_entry.id   AF-A0A4P5XIX7-F1
#
_cell.length_a   1.000
_cell.length_b   1.000
_cell.length_c   1.000
_cell.angle_alpha   90.00
_cell.angle_beta   90.00
_cell.angle_gamma   90.00
#
_symmetry.space_group_name_H-M   'P 1'
#
loop_
_entity.id
_entity.type
_entity.pdbx_description
1 polymer ?
#
loop_
_entity_poly.entity_id
_entity_poly.type
_entity_poly.pdbx_seq_one_letter_code
_entity_poly.pdbx_strand_id
1 'polypeptide(L)'
;MKPITTASALVLVAAFANIAAAQPESRVQLQVFDPALNAWTNSINAAPGSRVEWRVRVSYTGTNTNVFALGGLRYQPTFSNIDNTGPNFDDLAPWRNGGNQGNGIPNSMLSAAEGESGAPLDSYGRVVYGATTAASASQNTITTWRHGGDFPRPFTPPGSWLRVAGISENIWPQWPQPGDFPVGSFGTRGVLANQQAAVNPVTGLVNTWHIAGTQNLVVFRGALLLSTDTDRTGNITIDIPQESLQGTGSGTPDGTPPFRFMTWQTTQFGTTLQSGVLIEPATIVIPTPATLGLVAAALGINLRRHR
;
A
#
# COMPACT_ATOMS: atom_id res chain seq x y z
N MET A 1 -55.10 -31.49 -21.69
CA MET A 1 -53.77 -31.29 -22.31
C MET A 1 -53.93 -30.40 -23.53
N LYS A 2 -53.31 -29.22 -23.50
CA LYS A 2 -53.08 -28.34 -24.66
C LYS A 2 -51.65 -27.79 -24.51
N PRO A 3 -50.74 -27.98 -25.48
CA PRO A 3 -49.42 -27.39 -25.43
C PRO A 3 -49.54 -25.92 -25.85
N ILE A 4 -49.02 -25.01 -25.03
CA ILE A 4 -48.74 -23.64 -25.47
C ILE A 4 -47.26 -23.61 -25.85
N THR A 5 -47.01 -23.76 -27.13
CA THR A 5 -45.75 -23.41 -27.79
C THR A 5 -45.59 -21.89 -27.74
N THR A 6 -44.68 -21.39 -26.91
CA THR A 6 -44.17 -20.02 -27.03
C THR A 6 -42.82 -20.06 -27.70
N ALA A 7 -42.81 -19.57 -28.92
CA ALA A 7 -41.64 -19.40 -29.76
C ALA A 7 -40.87 -18.14 -29.37
N SER A 8 -39.56 -18.21 -29.57
CA SER A 8 -38.67 -17.12 -29.99
C SER A 8 -38.51 -15.91 -29.06
N ALA A 9 -37.44 -15.94 -28.27
CA ALA A 9 -36.67 -14.74 -27.94
C ALA A 9 -35.21 -15.00 -28.34
N LEU A 10 -34.94 -14.86 -29.63
CA LEU A 10 -33.60 -14.63 -30.16
C LEU A 10 -33.34 -13.12 -30.11
N VAL A 11 -32.07 -12.74 -29.92
CA VAL A 11 -31.48 -11.40 -30.13
C VAL A 11 -31.43 -10.49 -28.89
N LEU A 12 -30.27 -10.44 -28.22
CA LEU A 12 -29.27 -9.36 -28.37
C LEU A 12 -28.07 -9.61 -27.42
N VAL A 13 -27.09 -10.42 -27.82
CA VAL A 13 -25.77 -10.48 -27.15
C VAL A 13 -24.70 -10.26 -28.21
N ALA A 14 -24.57 -9.02 -28.66
CA ALA A 14 -23.45 -8.57 -29.47
C ALA A 14 -23.22 -7.07 -29.20
N ALA A 15 -21.95 -6.70 -29.10
CA ALA A 15 -21.43 -5.35 -28.89
C ALA A 15 -21.37 -4.80 -27.45
N PHE A 16 -20.90 -5.60 -26.49
CA PHE A 16 -19.85 -5.09 -25.61
C PHE A 16 -18.51 -5.43 -26.26
N ALA A 17 -18.18 -4.70 -27.34
CA ALA A 17 -16.80 -4.61 -27.75
C ALA A 17 -16.08 -3.99 -26.55
N ASN A 18 -15.31 -4.83 -25.86
CA ASN A 18 -14.46 -4.41 -24.77
C ASN A 18 -13.63 -3.24 -25.27
N ILE A 19 -14.01 -2.02 -24.90
CA ILE A 19 -13.01 -0.99 -24.63
C ILE A 19 -12.27 -1.59 -23.43
N ALA A 20 -11.30 -2.45 -23.72
CA ALA A 20 -10.29 -2.85 -22.78
C ALA A 20 -9.52 -1.57 -22.51
N ALA A 21 -10.05 -0.74 -21.61
CA ALA A 21 -9.32 0.36 -21.03
C ALA A 21 -7.99 -0.26 -20.60
N ALA A 22 -6.90 0.21 -21.19
CA ALA A 22 -5.57 -0.33 -21.00
C ALA A 22 -5.36 -0.47 -19.49
N GLN A 23 -5.38 -1.72 -19.02
CA GLN A 23 -5.27 -1.98 -17.60
C GLN A 23 -3.88 -1.51 -17.17
N PRO A 24 -3.73 -0.93 -15.97
CA PRO A 24 -2.42 -0.59 -15.44
C PRO A 24 -1.47 -1.78 -15.55
N GLU A 25 -0.30 -1.57 -16.16
CA GLU A 25 0.71 -2.62 -16.37
C GLU A 25 1.52 -2.92 -15.10
N SER A 26 1.17 -2.30 -13.98
CA SER A 26 1.82 -2.54 -12.70
C SER A 26 0.80 -2.59 -11.59
N ARG A 27 1.09 -3.39 -10.57
CA ARG A 27 0.24 -3.63 -9.43
C ARG A 27 1.01 -3.35 -8.15
N VAL A 28 0.37 -2.65 -7.22
CA VAL A 28 0.81 -2.49 -5.83
C VAL A 28 -0.27 -3.11 -4.95
N GLN A 29 0.09 -4.18 -4.24
CA GLN A 29 -0.82 -4.90 -3.34
C GLN A 29 -0.41 -4.62 -1.90
N LEU A 30 -1.36 -4.16 -1.10
CA LEU A 30 -1.23 -4.17 0.34
C LEU A 30 -1.71 -5.53 0.85
N GLN A 31 -0.96 -6.09 1.79
CA GLN A 31 -1.29 -7.38 2.39
C GLN A 31 -1.17 -7.29 3.90
N VAL A 32 -1.99 -8.06 4.58
CA VAL A 32 -1.97 -8.28 6.03
C VAL A 32 -1.67 -9.74 6.29
N PHE A 33 -0.95 -10.05 7.37
CA PHE A 33 -0.64 -11.43 7.71
C PHE A 33 -1.76 -12.04 8.54
N ASP A 34 -2.28 -13.17 8.09
CA ASP A 34 -3.22 -14.00 8.84
C ASP A 34 -2.45 -15.08 9.61
N PRO A 35 -2.31 -14.98 10.95
CA PRO A 35 -1.61 -15.98 11.73
C PRO A 35 -2.36 -17.32 11.81
N ALA A 36 -3.68 -17.34 11.61
CA ALA A 36 -4.46 -18.58 11.64
C ALA A 36 -4.24 -19.40 10.36
N LEU A 37 -4.07 -18.73 9.22
CA LEU A 37 -3.73 -19.36 7.94
C LEU A 37 -2.22 -19.48 7.70
N ASN A 38 -1.40 -18.82 8.53
CA ASN A 38 0.03 -18.66 8.33
C ASN A 38 0.35 -18.13 6.91
N ALA A 39 -0.42 -17.14 6.47
CA ALA A 39 -0.38 -16.66 5.09
C ALA A 39 -0.61 -15.15 5.00
N TRP A 40 -0.04 -14.52 3.96
CA TRP A 40 -0.35 -13.14 3.61
C TRP A 40 -1.63 -13.08 2.79
N THR A 41 -2.60 -12.31 3.27
CA THR A 41 -3.92 -12.13 2.66
C THR A 41 -4.20 -10.64 2.41
N ASN A 42 -5.35 -10.31 1.82
CA ASN A 42 -5.83 -8.93 1.69
C ASN A 42 -6.86 -8.55 2.77
N SER A 43 -7.24 -9.49 3.64
CA SER A 43 -8.19 -9.24 4.72
C SER A 43 -7.99 -10.21 5.87
N ILE A 44 -8.08 -9.70 7.10
CA ILE A 44 -8.06 -10.52 8.32
C ILE A 44 -9.09 -10.01 9.33
N ASN A 45 -9.46 -10.86 10.28
CA ASN A 45 -10.09 -10.42 11.51
C ASN A 45 -9.02 -10.21 12.58
N ALA A 46 -9.07 -9.09 13.29
CA ALA A 46 -8.16 -8.80 14.41
C ALA A 46 -8.96 -8.29 15.61
N ALA A 47 -8.55 -8.69 16.81
CA ALA A 47 -9.14 -8.18 18.04
C ALA A 47 -8.47 -6.84 18.44
N PRO A 48 -9.17 -5.96 19.18
CA PRO A 48 -8.52 -4.83 19.85
C PRO A 48 -7.28 -5.26 20.64
N GLY A 49 -6.24 -4.42 20.66
CA GLY A 49 -4.94 -4.70 21.28
C GLY A 49 -4.04 -5.65 20.48
N SER A 50 -4.50 -6.17 19.33
CA SER A 50 -3.68 -7.06 18.51
C SER A 50 -2.58 -6.31 17.79
N ARG A 51 -1.51 -7.04 17.45
CA ARG A 51 -0.50 -6.62 16.49
C ARG A 51 -0.81 -7.24 15.13
N VAL A 52 -0.94 -6.40 14.11
CA VAL A 52 -1.21 -6.81 12.73
C VAL A 52 -0.01 -6.50 11.85
N GLU A 53 0.64 -7.54 11.34
CA GLU A 53 1.70 -7.40 10.35
C GLU A 53 1.11 -7.05 8.99
N TRP A 54 1.72 -6.10 8.29
CA TRP A 54 1.32 -5.71 6.94
C TRP A 54 2.54 -5.49 6.05
N ARG A 55 2.34 -5.60 4.73
CA ARG A 55 3.40 -5.39 3.74
C ARG A 55 2.87 -4.81 2.44
N VAL A 56 3.80 -4.35 1.62
CA VAL A 56 3.52 -3.82 0.27
C VAL A 56 4.28 -4.67 -0.73
N ARG A 57 3.56 -5.21 -1.71
CA ARG A 57 4.07 -6.07 -2.76
C ARG A 57 3.85 -5.43 -4.12
N VAL A 58 4.82 -5.54 -5.02
CA VAL A 58 4.71 -4.98 -6.37
C VAL A 58 4.95 -6.02 -7.46
N SER A 59 4.22 -5.87 -8.56
CA SER A 59 4.35 -6.73 -9.75
C SER A 59 4.18 -5.92 -11.02
N TYR A 60 4.91 -6.30 -12.07
CA TYR A 60 4.70 -5.88 -13.45
C TYR A 60 3.75 -6.88 -14.12
N THR A 61 2.61 -6.42 -14.62
CA THR A 61 1.60 -7.26 -15.29
C THR A 61 1.44 -6.92 -16.77
N GLY A 62 2.28 -6.02 -17.29
CA GLY A 62 2.29 -5.66 -18.70
C GLY A 62 2.93 -6.72 -19.60
N THR A 63 2.88 -6.47 -20.91
CA THR A 63 3.32 -7.41 -21.94
C THR A 63 4.77 -7.21 -22.39
N ASN A 64 5.46 -6.16 -21.92
CA ASN A 64 6.84 -5.89 -22.30
C ASN A 64 7.80 -6.89 -21.64
N THR A 65 8.33 -7.82 -22.44
CA THR A 65 9.24 -8.88 -21.98
C THR A 65 10.67 -8.41 -21.71
N ASN A 66 11.02 -7.16 -22.04
CA ASN A 66 12.34 -6.60 -21.73
C ASN A 66 12.44 -6.12 -20.26
N VAL A 67 11.31 -6.03 -19.55
CA VAL A 67 11.30 -5.67 -18.13
C VAL A 67 11.86 -6.82 -17.31
N PHE A 68 12.84 -6.54 -16.44
CA PHE A 68 13.50 -7.57 -15.63
C PHE A 68 13.72 -7.21 -14.15
N ALA A 69 13.54 -5.96 -13.75
CA ALA A 69 13.68 -5.53 -12.36
C ALA A 69 12.83 -4.29 -12.05
N LEU A 70 12.46 -4.09 -10.78
CA LEU A 70 11.90 -2.83 -10.32
C LEU A 70 12.92 -1.69 -10.52
N GLY A 71 12.49 -0.59 -11.13
CA GLY A 71 13.28 0.64 -11.21
C GLY A 71 13.03 1.53 -9.99
N GLY A 72 11.76 1.82 -9.72
CA GLY A 72 11.39 2.80 -8.71
C GLY A 72 9.90 2.96 -8.50
N LEU A 73 9.52 3.13 -7.23
CA LEU A 73 8.19 3.49 -6.78
C LEU A 73 8.32 4.45 -5.58
N ARG A 74 7.49 5.50 -5.57
CA ARG A 74 7.24 6.34 -4.39
C ARG A 74 5.76 6.30 -4.07
N TYR A 75 5.43 6.21 -2.79
CA TYR A 75 4.05 6.04 -2.33
C TYR A 75 3.92 6.36 -0.83
N GLN A 76 2.71 6.63 -0.36
CA GLN A 76 2.42 6.85 1.06
C GLN A 76 1.29 5.93 1.52
N PRO A 77 1.58 4.84 2.26
CA PRO A 77 0.54 4.04 2.89
C PRO A 77 -0.31 4.88 3.84
N THR A 78 -1.62 4.70 3.78
CA THR A 78 -2.60 5.28 4.69
C THR A 78 -3.42 4.20 5.36
N PHE A 79 -3.95 4.52 6.54
CA PHE A 79 -4.82 3.65 7.31
C PHE A 79 -6.04 4.46 7.69
N SER A 80 -7.23 4.01 7.30
CA SER A 80 -8.51 4.65 7.65
C SER A 80 -9.06 4.13 8.98
N ASN A 81 -9.99 4.88 9.57
CA ASN A 81 -10.72 4.49 10.79
C ASN A 81 -9.79 4.11 11.97
N ILE A 82 -8.65 4.78 12.04
CA ILE A 82 -7.69 4.62 13.12
C ILE A 82 -8.24 5.27 14.39
N ASP A 83 -8.09 4.61 15.52
CA ASP A 83 -8.28 5.24 16.82
C ASP A 83 -7.12 6.22 17.10
N ASN A 84 -7.45 7.51 17.15
CA ASN A 84 -6.52 8.62 17.38
C ASN A 84 -6.76 9.32 18.72
N THR A 85 -7.55 8.72 19.62
CA THR A 85 -7.99 9.36 20.86
C THR A 85 -7.56 8.58 22.10
N GLY A 86 -7.35 9.30 23.21
CA GLY A 86 -7.04 8.68 24.50
C GLY A 86 -5.61 8.13 24.63
N PRO A 87 -5.31 7.39 25.72
CA PRO A 87 -3.95 6.93 26.03
C PRO A 87 -3.51 5.68 25.25
N ASN A 88 -4.46 4.91 24.69
CA ASN A 88 -4.21 3.64 24.00
C ASN A 88 -4.72 3.73 22.56
N PHE A 89 -4.12 4.58 21.73
CA PHE A 89 -4.49 4.74 20.32
C PHE A 89 -3.85 3.68 19.41
N ASP A 90 -4.36 3.53 18.19
CA ASP A 90 -3.72 2.69 17.16
C ASP A 90 -2.36 3.29 16.78
N ASP A 91 -1.28 2.52 16.72
CA ASP A 91 0.06 3.02 16.36
C ASP A 91 0.84 2.08 15.43
N LEU A 92 1.90 2.58 14.80
CA LEU A 92 2.79 1.75 14.01
C LEU A 92 3.98 1.29 14.86
N ALA A 93 4.39 0.04 14.67
CA ALA A 93 5.56 -0.51 15.34
C ALA A 93 6.85 0.27 14.94
N PRO A 94 7.92 0.21 15.76
CA PRO A 94 9.11 1.03 15.57
C PRO A 94 9.75 0.91 14.18
N TRP A 95 10.15 2.05 13.63
CA TRP A 95 10.90 2.09 12.37
C TRP A 95 12.34 1.68 12.59
N ARG A 96 12.82 0.76 11.73
CA ARG A 96 14.22 0.35 11.68
C ARG A 96 15.09 1.57 11.46
N ASN A 97 16.13 1.71 12.29
CA ASN A 97 17.04 2.85 12.28
C ASN A 97 16.30 4.23 12.31
N GLY A 98 15.22 4.33 13.09
CA GLY A 98 14.44 5.57 13.22
C GLY A 98 13.73 6.00 11.94
N GLY A 99 13.56 5.09 10.97
CA GLY A 99 12.92 5.38 9.70
C GLY A 99 13.86 5.88 8.61
N ASN A 100 15.16 6.01 8.90
CA ASN A 100 16.15 6.35 7.88
C ASN A 100 16.25 5.23 6.84
N GLN A 101 15.95 5.54 5.59
CA GLN A 101 16.05 4.59 4.48
C GLN A 101 17.35 4.78 3.70
N GLY A 102 18.03 3.67 3.36
CA GLY A 102 19.10 3.69 2.36
C GLY A 102 20.17 2.61 2.56
N ASN A 103 20.53 1.92 1.49
CA ASN A 103 21.47 0.78 1.55
C ASN A 103 22.88 1.13 2.05
N GLY A 104 23.28 2.40 1.94
CA GLY A 104 24.55 2.88 2.50
C GLY A 104 24.54 3.07 4.02
N ILE A 105 23.38 2.93 4.67
CA ILE A 105 23.23 3.02 6.11
C ILE A 105 23.07 1.60 6.65
N PRO A 106 24.05 1.08 7.43
CA PRO A 106 23.97 -0.25 8.01
C PRO A 106 22.67 -0.46 8.79
N ASN A 107 22.06 -1.64 8.64
CA ASN A 107 20.84 -2.04 9.36
C ASN A 107 19.63 -1.11 9.16
N SER A 108 19.56 -0.38 8.05
CA SER A 108 18.43 0.51 7.73
C SER A 108 17.28 -0.16 6.96
N MET A 109 17.46 -1.41 6.55
CA MET A 109 16.49 -2.15 5.73
C MET A 109 16.28 -3.56 6.25
N LEU A 110 15.14 -4.14 5.89
CA LEU A 110 14.80 -5.54 6.09
C LEU A 110 15.42 -6.39 4.97
N SER A 111 15.93 -7.57 5.30
CA SER A 111 16.27 -8.59 4.30
C SER A 111 15.03 -9.08 3.54
N ALA A 112 15.23 -9.71 2.39
CA ALA A 112 14.13 -10.33 1.64
C ALA A 112 13.38 -11.38 2.48
N ALA A 113 14.11 -12.17 3.28
CA ALA A 113 13.51 -13.17 4.18
C ALA A 113 12.63 -12.53 5.26
N GLU A 114 13.05 -11.41 5.85
CA GLU A 114 12.23 -10.63 6.77
C GLU A 114 10.99 -10.04 6.10
N GLY A 115 11.07 -9.65 4.83
CA GLY A 115 9.92 -9.17 4.05
C GLY A 115 8.86 -10.26 3.77
N GLU A 116 9.30 -11.50 3.57
CA GLU A 116 8.40 -12.64 3.32
C GLU A 116 7.85 -13.29 4.59
N SER A 117 8.60 -13.22 5.69
CA SER A 117 8.19 -13.77 6.98
C SER A 117 6.96 -13.06 7.54
N GLY A 118 5.97 -13.81 8.05
CA GLY A 118 4.86 -13.27 8.84
C GLY A 118 5.16 -13.13 10.33
N ALA A 119 6.33 -13.56 10.80
CA ALA A 119 6.70 -13.50 12.21
C ALA A 119 6.98 -12.05 12.64
N PRO A 120 6.55 -11.59 13.83
CA PRO A 120 6.84 -10.26 14.34
C PRO A 120 8.34 -9.90 14.30
N LEU A 121 8.66 -8.64 14.00
CA LEU A 121 10.02 -8.10 14.00
C LEU A 121 10.19 -7.03 15.07
N ASP A 122 11.41 -6.80 15.52
CA ASP A 122 11.69 -5.71 16.48
C ASP A 122 11.54 -4.32 15.84
N SER A 123 11.75 -4.24 14.52
CA SER A 123 11.65 -2.98 13.77
C SER A 123 11.32 -3.22 12.30
N TYR A 124 10.75 -2.19 11.67
CA TYR A 124 10.10 -2.26 10.35
C TYR A 124 10.61 -1.22 9.36
N GLY A 125 10.33 -1.44 8.09
CA GLY A 125 10.66 -0.48 7.05
C GLY A 125 10.77 -1.10 5.67
N ARG A 126 11.64 -0.50 4.87
CA ARG A 126 11.91 -0.93 3.50
C ARG A 126 12.57 -2.32 3.49
N VAL A 127 12.13 -3.17 2.57
CA VAL A 127 12.79 -4.45 2.28
C VAL A 127 13.84 -4.22 1.20
N VAL A 128 15.01 -4.85 1.33
CA VAL A 128 16.19 -4.64 0.49
C VAL A 128 15.80 -4.78 -0.99
N TYR A 129 15.84 -3.67 -1.72
CA TYR A 129 15.94 -3.58 -3.19
C TYR A 129 16.98 -2.51 -3.49
N GLY A 130 18.04 -2.88 -4.20
CA GLY A 130 18.92 -1.98 -4.93
C GLY A 130 19.73 -1.01 -4.12
N ALA A 131 21.03 -0.90 -4.37
CA ALA A 131 21.80 0.20 -3.79
C ALA A 131 21.13 1.53 -4.14
N THR A 132 20.76 2.31 -3.14
CA THR A 132 20.34 3.70 -3.33
C THR A 132 21.46 4.56 -2.82
N THR A 133 22.16 5.29 -3.68
CA THR A 133 22.93 6.47 -3.24
C THR A 133 21.94 7.46 -2.65
N ALA A 134 21.87 7.54 -1.32
CA ALA A 134 21.03 8.51 -0.64
C ALA A 134 21.60 9.91 -0.90
N ALA A 135 20.91 10.71 -1.71
CA ALA A 135 21.37 12.06 -2.05
C ALA A 135 21.12 13.10 -0.94
N SER A 136 20.28 12.81 0.07
CA SER A 136 20.22 13.58 1.32
C SER A 136 19.52 12.80 2.44
N ALA A 137 19.97 12.97 3.68
CA ALA A 137 19.44 12.26 4.85
C ALA A 137 18.01 12.69 5.22
N SER A 138 17.61 13.94 4.98
CA SER A 138 16.31 14.48 5.41
C SER A 138 15.12 14.08 4.51
N GLN A 139 15.37 13.61 3.29
CA GLN A 139 14.32 13.19 2.35
C GLN A 139 13.92 11.72 2.50
N ASN A 140 14.66 10.95 3.32
CA ASN A 140 14.55 9.49 3.40
C ASN A 140 14.15 8.98 4.79
N THR A 141 13.90 9.86 5.76
CA THR A 141 13.37 9.44 7.06
C THR A 141 11.86 9.34 6.97
N ILE A 142 11.34 8.10 6.99
CA ILE A 142 9.90 7.89 7.15
C ILE A 142 9.47 8.08 8.59
N THR A 143 8.26 8.56 8.75
CA THR A 143 7.59 8.71 10.03
C THR A 143 6.10 8.41 9.89
N THR A 144 5.44 8.37 11.03
CA THR A 144 4.00 8.22 11.15
C THR A 144 3.37 9.59 11.34
N TRP A 145 2.40 9.92 10.48
CA TRP A 145 1.57 11.10 10.61
C TRP A 145 0.16 10.70 11.02
N ARG A 146 -0.35 11.33 12.07
CA ARG A 146 -1.75 11.24 12.50
C ARG A 146 -2.55 12.38 11.92
N HIS A 147 -3.77 12.07 11.51
CA HIS A 147 -4.73 13.05 11.03
C HIS A 147 -6.14 12.72 11.53
N GLY A 148 -6.91 13.76 11.87
CA GLY A 148 -8.26 13.60 12.44
C GLY A 148 -8.25 13.36 13.95
N GLY A 149 -9.44 13.32 14.55
CA GLY A 149 -9.60 13.32 16.02
C GLY A 149 -8.91 14.52 16.65
N ASP A 150 -8.03 14.26 17.62
CA ASP A 150 -7.24 15.27 18.33
C ASP A 150 -6.09 15.88 17.49
N PHE A 151 -5.88 15.39 16.26
CA PHE A 151 -4.81 15.81 15.36
C PHE A 151 -5.34 16.34 14.01
N PRO A 152 -6.14 17.44 13.99
CA PRO A 152 -6.65 17.98 12.74
C PRO A 152 -5.50 18.49 11.87
N ARG A 153 -5.53 18.12 10.58
CA ARG A 153 -4.58 18.63 9.58
C ARG A 153 -5.30 19.14 8.34
N PRO A 154 -4.76 20.18 7.67
CA PRO A 154 -5.35 20.68 6.44
C PRO A 154 -5.52 19.57 5.41
N PHE A 155 -6.71 19.54 4.81
CA PHE A 155 -7.04 18.70 3.65
C PHE A 155 -6.99 17.19 3.85
N THR A 156 -6.95 16.74 5.10
CA THR A 156 -7.18 15.31 5.38
C THR A 156 -8.63 14.99 5.07
N PRO A 157 -8.93 13.84 4.42
CA PRO A 157 -10.29 13.34 4.30
C PRO A 157 -10.98 13.28 5.67
N PRO A 158 -12.32 13.47 5.74
CA PRO A 158 -13.05 13.27 6.98
C PRO A 158 -12.77 11.90 7.61
N GLY A 159 -12.72 11.86 8.95
CA GLY A 159 -12.42 10.65 9.73
C GLY A 159 -11.04 10.71 10.40
N SER A 160 -10.59 9.55 10.87
CA SER A 160 -9.32 9.39 11.60
C SER A 160 -8.37 8.50 10.82
N TRP A 161 -7.14 8.96 10.65
CA TRP A 161 -6.17 8.37 9.75
C TRP A 161 -4.77 8.27 10.35
N LEU A 162 -4.04 7.23 9.94
CA LEU A 162 -2.58 7.19 9.96
C LEU A 162 -2.03 7.27 8.55
N ARG A 163 -0.84 7.83 8.42
CA ARG A 163 -0.10 7.88 7.15
C ARG A 163 1.38 7.67 7.38
N VAL A 164 1.98 6.82 6.56
CA VAL A 164 3.44 6.66 6.49
C VAL A 164 3.96 7.55 5.37
N ALA A 165 4.74 8.56 5.73
CA ALA A 165 5.34 9.49 4.78
C ALA A 165 6.69 9.99 5.29
N GLY A 166 7.40 10.78 4.50
CA GLY A 166 8.64 11.44 4.93
C GLY A 166 8.39 12.41 6.08
N ILE A 167 9.40 12.63 6.93
CA ILE A 167 9.32 13.49 8.12
C ILE A 167 9.01 14.97 7.82
N SER A 168 9.18 15.40 6.58
CA SER A 168 8.83 16.76 6.13
C SER A 168 7.52 16.82 5.34
N GLU A 169 6.74 15.74 5.30
CA GLU A 169 5.47 15.66 4.56
C GLU A 169 4.27 15.88 5.47
N ASN A 170 3.86 17.13 5.65
CA ASN A 170 2.80 17.51 6.59
C ASN A 170 1.41 17.72 5.95
N ILE A 171 1.28 17.64 4.62
CA ILE A 171 0.03 17.87 3.86
C ILE A 171 -0.47 16.54 3.30
N TRP A 172 -1.78 16.29 3.33
CA TRP A 172 -2.38 15.07 2.76
C TRP A 172 -2.20 15.01 1.23
N PRO A 173 -1.89 13.85 0.62
CA PRO A 173 -1.78 13.73 -0.83
C PRO A 173 -3.16 13.93 -1.47
N GLN A 174 -3.31 14.96 -2.29
CA GLN A 174 -4.56 15.25 -3.00
C GLN A 174 -4.28 15.97 -4.32
N TRP A 175 -5.30 15.98 -5.19
CA TRP A 175 -5.30 16.72 -6.43
C TRP A 175 -6.70 17.32 -6.70
N PRO A 176 -6.82 18.57 -7.16
CA PRO A 176 -5.75 19.56 -7.28
C PRO A 176 -5.18 19.97 -5.90
N GLN A 177 -3.96 20.47 -5.87
CA GLN A 177 -3.40 21.01 -4.63
C GLN A 177 -4.05 22.37 -4.30
N PRO A 178 -4.36 22.64 -3.02
CA PRO A 178 -4.92 23.91 -2.60
C PRO A 178 -3.82 24.99 -2.58
N GLY A 179 -4.02 26.05 -3.37
CA GLY A 179 -3.09 27.18 -3.51
C GLY A 179 -2.37 27.24 -4.87
N ASP A 180 -1.94 28.43 -5.25
CA ASP A 180 -1.17 28.68 -6.48
C ASP A 180 0.30 28.25 -6.31
N PHE A 181 0.83 27.52 -7.29
CA PHE A 181 2.26 27.21 -7.57
C PHE A 181 2.89 25.88 -7.07
N PRO A 182 3.82 25.31 -7.87
CA PRO A 182 4.06 23.88 -7.95
C PRO A 182 5.15 23.49 -6.96
N VAL A 183 4.78 23.11 -5.75
CA VAL A 183 5.77 22.48 -4.88
C VAL A 183 5.84 21.01 -5.27
N GLY A 184 6.72 20.71 -6.24
CA GLY A 184 7.08 19.34 -6.68
C GLY A 184 7.62 18.41 -5.57
N SER A 185 7.50 18.82 -4.31
CA SER A 185 8.01 18.14 -3.12
C SER A 185 6.94 17.35 -2.36
N PHE A 186 5.64 17.69 -2.46
CA PHE A 186 4.61 17.05 -1.62
C PHE A 186 4.19 15.64 -2.08
N GLY A 187 4.25 15.38 -3.40
CA GLY A 187 3.99 14.04 -3.95
C GLY A 187 5.20 13.11 -3.94
N THR A 188 6.37 13.59 -3.50
CA THR A 188 7.65 12.86 -3.68
C THR A 188 8.29 12.39 -2.38
N ARG A 189 7.70 12.68 -1.20
CA ARG A 189 8.28 12.38 0.12
C ARG A 189 7.51 11.28 0.84
N GLY A 190 7.54 10.08 0.28
CA GLY A 190 6.91 8.87 0.85
C GLY A 190 7.90 7.75 1.10
N VAL A 191 7.39 6.53 1.21
CA VAL A 191 8.20 5.32 1.12
C VAL A 191 8.82 5.26 -0.28
N LEU A 192 10.14 5.09 -0.34
CA LEU A 192 10.89 5.01 -1.60
C LEU A 192 11.40 3.58 -1.80
N ALA A 193 10.82 2.88 -2.77
CA ALA A 193 11.28 1.58 -3.24
C ALA A 193 11.96 1.77 -4.61
N ASN A 194 13.26 2.11 -4.60
CA ASN A 194 14.03 2.32 -5.83
C ASN A 194 15.31 1.50 -5.82
N GLN A 195 15.78 1.18 -7.02
CA GLN A 195 16.98 0.39 -7.21
C GLN A 195 17.84 0.98 -8.32
N GLN A 196 19.15 1.10 -8.05
CA GLN A 196 20.15 1.41 -9.08
C GLN A 196 20.25 0.29 -10.12
N ALA A 197 20.84 0.61 -11.27
CA ALA A 197 21.16 -0.36 -12.32
C ALA A 197 21.98 -1.56 -11.78
N ALA A 198 21.85 -2.71 -12.43
CA ALA A 198 22.63 -3.91 -12.10
C ALA A 198 24.13 -3.72 -12.34
N VAL A 199 24.47 -2.93 -13.36
CA VAL A 199 25.85 -2.58 -13.71
C VAL A 199 25.92 -1.06 -13.83
N ASN A 200 26.90 -0.45 -13.17
CA ASN A 200 27.17 0.97 -13.34
C ASN A 200 27.63 1.21 -14.80
N PRO A 201 26.94 2.04 -15.60
CA PRO A 201 27.26 2.20 -17.01
C PRO A 201 28.59 2.93 -17.26
N VAL A 202 29.12 3.63 -16.25
CA VAL A 202 30.39 4.37 -16.34
C VAL A 202 31.57 3.50 -15.91
N THR A 203 31.43 2.79 -14.79
CA THR A 203 32.55 2.03 -14.19
C THR A 203 32.55 0.55 -14.55
N GLY A 204 31.45 0.01 -15.09
CA GLY A 204 31.27 -1.42 -15.32
C GLY A 204 31.15 -2.26 -14.05
N LEU A 205 31.15 -1.64 -12.87
CA LEU A 205 31.05 -2.35 -11.59
C LEU A 205 29.64 -2.89 -11.38
N VAL A 206 29.57 -4.14 -10.92
CA VAL A 206 28.31 -4.82 -10.58
C VAL A 206 27.77 -4.29 -9.25
N ASN A 207 26.47 -3.97 -9.24
CA ASN A 207 25.73 -3.59 -8.06
C ASN A 207 25.28 -4.85 -7.30
N THR A 208 25.98 -5.21 -6.23
CA THR A 208 25.69 -6.41 -5.43
C THR A 208 24.39 -6.35 -4.65
N TRP A 209 23.70 -5.19 -4.65
CA TRP A 209 22.40 -5.00 -4.02
C TRP A 209 21.25 -5.03 -5.04
N HIS A 210 21.54 -5.19 -6.33
CA HIS A 210 20.52 -5.32 -7.36
C HIS A 210 19.76 -6.64 -7.20
N ILE A 211 18.44 -6.56 -7.24
CA ILE A 211 17.54 -7.71 -7.22
C ILE A 211 16.76 -7.73 -8.52
N ALA A 212 16.94 -8.77 -9.32
CA ALA A 212 16.12 -9.04 -10.48
C ALA A 212 14.77 -9.65 -10.07
N GLY A 213 13.76 -9.44 -10.90
CA GLY A 213 12.41 -9.94 -10.68
C GLY A 213 11.36 -8.92 -11.08
N THR A 214 10.21 -9.42 -11.52
CA THR A 214 9.10 -8.58 -11.98
C THR A 214 7.80 -8.90 -11.27
N GLN A 215 7.75 -9.99 -10.52
CA GLN A 215 6.56 -10.45 -9.83
C GLN A 215 6.81 -10.46 -8.35
N ASN A 216 5.78 -10.12 -7.60
CA ASN A 216 5.64 -10.53 -6.21
C ASN A 216 6.70 -9.95 -5.27
N LEU A 217 7.26 -8.80 -5.64
CA LEU A 217 8.36 -8.15 -4.95
C LEU A 217 7.86 -7.43 -3.69
N VAL A 218 8.19 -7.93 -2.49
CA VAL A 218 7.82 -7.25 -1.24
C VAL A 218 8.76 -6.09 -0.98
N VAL A 219 8.31 -4.84 -1.13
CA VAL A 219 9.16 -3.64 -1.06
C VAL A 219 9.15 -2.95 0.31
N PHE A 220 8.18 -3.26 1.15
CA PHE A 220 8.03 -2.66 2.48
C PHE A 220 7.27 -3.59 3.40
N ARG A 221 7.58 -3.54 4.70
CA ARG A 221 6.84 -4.25 5.74
C ARG A 221 6.71 -3.38 6.98
N GLY A 222 5.56 -3.45 7.64
CA GLY A 222 5.24 -2.75 8.88
C GLY A 222 4.40 -3.61 9.82
N ALA A 223 4.11 -3.09 11.00
CA ALA A 223 3.07 -3.62 11.87
C ALA A 223 2.22 -2.48 12.43
N LEU A 224 0.91 -2.73 12.51
CA LEU A 224 -0.07 -1.87 13.17
C LEU A 224 -0.40 -2.48 14.54
N LEU A 225 -0.23 -1.69 15.58
CA LEU A 225 -0.57 -1.99 16.96
C LEU A 225 -1.96 -1.40 17.21
N LEU A 226 -2.95 -2.26 17.34
CA LEU A 226 -4.33 -1.81 17.51
C LEU A 226 -4.57 -1.29 18.93
N SER A 227 -5.39 -0.24 19.04
CA SER A 227 -5.92 0.23 20.31
C SER A 227 -6.65 -0.89 21.05
N THR A 228 -6.67 -0.81 22.37
CA THR A 228 -7.43 -1.73 23.22
C THR A 228 -8.92 -1.36 23.32
N ASP A 229 -9.35 -0.32 22.60
CA ASP A 229 -10.75 0.12 22.60
C ASP A 229 -11.65 -0.95 21.96
N THR A 230 -12.52 -1.53 22.76
CA THR A 230 -13.50 -2.54 22.34
C THR A 230 -14.76 -1.94 21.73
N ASP A 231 -15.00 -0.65 21.95
CA ASP A 231 -16.19 0.07 21.48
C ASP A 231 -15.95 0.74 20.12
N ARG A 232 -14.72 0.68 19.59
CA ARG A 232 -14.40 1.19 18.26
C ARG A 232 -15.27 0.54 17.19
N THR A 233 -15.58 1.32 16.17
CA THR A 233 -16.40 0.87 15.03
C THR A 233 -15.63 1.02 13.72
N GLY A 234 -15.98 0.16 12.76
CA GLY A 234 -15.42 0.21 11.41
C GLY A 234 -14.21 -0.69 11.20
N ASN A 235 -13.99 -1.00 9.93
CA ASN A 235 -12.80 -1.72 9.49
C ASN A 235 -11.68 -0.73 9.19
N ILE A 236 -10.45 -1.11 9.45
CA ILE A 236 -9.28 -0.34 9.03
C ILE A 236 -8.95 -0.75 7.59
N THR A 237 -8.95 0.19 6.67
CA THR A 237 -8.44 -0.04 5.32
C THR A 237 -7.02 0.49 5.24
N ILE A 238 -6.08 -0.38 4.84
CA ILE A 238 -4.73 0.02 4.47
C ILE A 238 -4.72 0.26 2.96
N ASP A 239 -4.39 1.46 2.54
CA ASP A 239 -4.43 1.87 1.14
C ASP A 239 -3.22 2.75 0.77
N ILE A 240 -3.12 3.11 -0.50
CA ILE A 240 -2.18 4.11 -1.02
C ILE A 240 -3.00 5.10 -1.85
N PRO A 241 -3.15 6.37 -1.42
CA PRO A 241 -3.80 7.38 -2.24
C PRO A 241 -3.05 7.53 -3.57
N GLN A 242 -3.77 7.51 -4.69
CA GLN A 242 -3.18 7.55 -6.03
C GLN A 242 -2.32 8.81 -6.22
N GLU A 243 -2.67 9.92 -5.56
CA GLU A 243 -1.96 11.19 -5.59
C GLU A 243 -0.61 11.15 -4.88
N SER A 244 -0.40 10.17 -3.99
CA SER A 244 0.87 9.94 -3.31
C SER A 244 1.88 9.19 -4.18
N LEU A 245 1.44 8.64 -5.32
CA LEU A 245 2.32 7.97 -6.26
C LEU A 245 3.18 8.97 -7.02
N GLN A 246 4.36 8.52 -7.43
CA GLN A 246 5.19 9.25 -8.40
C GLN A 246 4.36 9.55 -9.66
N GLY A 247 4.46 10.78 -10.17
CA GLY A 247 3.72 11.19 -11.35
C GLY A 247 4.51 12.07 -12.32
N THR A 248 3.96 12.28 -13.52
CA THR A 248 4.57 13.07 -14.58
C THR A 248 4.31 14.56 -14.35
N GLY A 249 5.32 15.29 -13.85
CA GLY A 249 5.27 16.75 -13.73
C GLY A 249 4.10 17.31 -12.90
N SER A 250 3.84 18.60 -13.06
CA SER A 250 2.59 19.22 -12.60
C SER A 250 1.47 18.80 -13.54
N GLY A 251 0.29 18.48 -12.99
CA GLY A 251 -0.91 18.23 -13.81
C GLY A 251 -1.23 19.40 -14.74
N THR A 252 -2.12 19.17 -15.70
CA THR A 252 -2.42 20.14 -16.74
C THR A 252 -3.29 21.29 -16.21
N PRO A 253 -3.25 22.48 -16.85
CA PRO A 253 -4.05 23.64 -16.43
C PRO A 253 -5.57 23.39 -16.41
N ASP A 254 -6.05 22.37 -17.12
CA ASP A 254 -7.46 21.94 -17.14
C ASP A 254 -7.87 21.12 -15.89
N GLY A 255 -6.95 20.92 -14.95
CA GLY A 255 -7.19 20.17 -13.72
C GLY A 255 -6.98 18.66 -13.86
N THR A 256 -6.61 18.15 -15.03
CA THR A 256 -6.34 16.70 -15.20
C THR A 256 -5.16 16.29 -14.32
N PRO A 257 -5.33 15.27 -13.46
CA PRO A 257 -4.24 14.76 -12.64
C PRO A 257 -3.08 14.27 -13.50
N PRO A 258 -1.82 14.45 -13.04
CA PRO A 258 -0.68 13.89 -13.74
C PRO A 258 -0.75 12.36 -13.75
N PHE A 259 -0.24 11.74 -14.82
CA PHE A 259 -0.13 10.28 -14.91
C PHE A 259 0.72 9.75 -13.75
N ARG A 260 0.19 8.77 -13.03
CA ARG A 260 0.84 8.14 -11.87
C ARG A 260 1.44 6.81 -12.27
N PHE A 261 2.70 6.60 -11.92
CA PHE A 261 3.48 5.50 -12.45
C PHE A 261 4.44 4.87 -11.46
N MET A 262 4.82 3.64 -11.81
CA MET A 262 6.00 2.95 -11.33
C MET A 262 7.01 2.88 -12.47
N THR A 263 8.29 2.72 -12.15
CA THR A 263 9.33 2.47 -13.15
C THR A 263 9.88 1.06 -13.06
N TRP A 264 10.16 0.46 -14.21
CA TRP A 264 10.75 -0.87 -14.36
C TRP A 264 12.01 -0.79 -15.20
N GLN A 265 13.08 -1.45 -14.79
CA GLN A 265 14.31 -1.52 -15.58
C GLN A 265 14.13 -2.43 -16.79
N THR A 266 14.57 -1.96 -17.96
CA THR A 266 14.54 -2.69 -19.23
C THR A 266 15.93 -3.08 -19.72
N THR A 267 16.98 -2.53 -19.12
CA THR A 267 18.38 -2.92 -19.36
C THR A 267 19.18 -2.96 -18.06
N GLN A 268 20.26 -3.75 -18.03
CA GLN A 268 21.18 -3.83 -16.87
C GLN A 268 21.88 -2.51 -16.54
N PHE A 269 21.82 -1.53 -17.44
CA PHE A 269 22.45 -0.21 -17.32
C PHE A 269 21.48 0.88 -16.83
N GLY A 270 20.23 0.52 -16.49
CA GLY A 270 19.29 1.42 -15.80
C GLY A 270 18.32 2.17 -16.71
N THR A 271 18.15 1.78 -17.97
CA THR A 271 17.02 2.26 -18.78
C THR A 271 15.72 1.82 -18.13
N THR A 272 14.72 2.71 -18.04
CA THR A 272 13.44 2.42 -17.39
C THR A 272 12.23 2.64 -18.29
N LEU A 273 11.22 1.79 -18.14
CA LEU A 273 9.85 1.97 -18.61
C LEU A 273 8.99 2.56 -17.50
N GLN A 274 8.11 3.52 -17.81
CA GLN A 274 7.05 3.97 -16.91
C GLN A 274 5.77 3.20 -17.18
N SER A 275 5.09 2.74 -16.13
CA SER A 275 3.85 1.99 -16.24
C SER A 275 2.83 2.48 -15.22
N GLY A 276 1.55 2.51 -15.63
CA GLY A 276 0.45 2.88 -14.75
C GLY A 276 0.30 1.86 -13.61
N VAL A 277 -0.22 2.31 -12.47
CA VAL A 277 -0.32 1.50 -11.26
C VAL A 277 -1.76 1.21 -10.87
N LEU A 278 -2.10 -0.06 -10.69
CA LEU A 278 -3.29 -0.55 -9.99
C LEU A 278 -2.94 -0.75 -8.52
N ILE A 279 -3.71 -0.15 -7.62
CA ILE A 279 -3.56 -0.29 -6.17
C ILE A 279 -4.63 -1.26 -5.66
N GLU A 280 -4.22 -2.26 -4.89
CA GLU A 280 -5.10 -3.23 -4.24
C GLU A 280 -4.97 -3.08 -2.72
N PRO A 281 -5.99 -2.52 -2.03
CA PRO A 281 -5.94 -2.27 -0.60
C PRO A 281 -6.05 -3.57 0.23
N ALA A 282 -5.69 -3.47 1.50
CA ALA A 282 -5.93 -4.49 2.51
C ALA A 282 -6.94 -4.00 3.56
N THR A 283 -7.65 -4.93 4.19
CA THR A 283 -8.65 -4.62 5.22
C THR A 283 -8.37 -5.38 6.51
N ILE A 284 -8.49 -4.70 7.65
CA ILE A 284 -8.50 -5.32 8.97
C ILE A 284 -9.90 -5.16 9.53
N VAL A 285 -10.60 -6.27 9.69
CA VAL A 285 -11.94 -6.32 10.27
C VAL A 285 -11.80 -6.43 11.79
N ILE A 286 -12.38 -5.46 12.50
CA ILE A 286 -12.41 -5.46 13.96
C ILE A 286 -13.86 -5.78 14.37
N PRO A 287 -14.12 -6.97 14.93
CA PRO A 287 -15.48 -7.35 15.31
C PRO A 287 -16.05 -6.37 16.34
N THR A 288 -17.22 -5.82 16.06
CA THR A 288 -17.92 -4.97 17.03
C THR A 288 -18.65 -5.84 18.06
N PRO A 289 -18.79 -5.41 19.32
CA PRO A 289 -19.50 -6.17 20.35
C PRO A 289 -20.93 -6.58 19.92
N ALA A 290 -21.60 -5.76 19.11
CA ALA A 290 -22.94 -6.03 18.56
C ALA A 290 -22.97 -7.27 17.66
N THR A 291 -21.92 -7.49 16.85
CA THR A 291 -21.83 -8.69 15.98
C THR A 291 -21.66 -9.96 16.79
N LEU A 292 -20.88 -9.93 17.87
CA LEU A 292 -20.71 -11.07 18.78
C LEU A 292 -22.03 -11.40 19.51
N GLY A 293 -22.76 -10.38 19.95
CA GLY A 293 -24.06 -10.55 20.58
C GLY A 293 -25.10 -11.21 19.67
N LEU A 294 -25.14 -10.84 18.38
CA LEU A 294 -26.07 -11.44 17.40
C LEU A 294 -25.74 -12.91 17.11
N VAL A 295 -24.45 -13.27 16.97
CA VAL A 295 -24.04 -14.67 16.78
C VAL A 295 -24.39 -15.51 18.00
N ALA A 296 -24.12 -15.00 19.21
CA ALA A 296 -24.47 -15.68 20.45
C ALA A 296 -26.00 -15.87 20.59
N ALA A 297 -26.80 -14.85 20.24
CA ALA A 297 -28.26 -14.94 20.26
C ALA A 297 -28.79 -15.96 19.23
N ALA A 298 -28.23 -15.99 18.01
CA ALA A 298 -28.60 -16.95 16.98
C ALA A 298 -28.27 -18.40 17.39
N LEU A 299 -27.11 -18.63 18.01
CA LEU A 299 -26.74 -19.93 18.58
C LEU A 299 -27.67 -20.34 19.73
N GLY A 300 -28.02 -19.40 20.61
CA GLY A 300 -28.98 -19.64 21.69
C GLY A 300 -30.38 -20.01 21.20
N ILE A 301 -30.88 -19.37 20.13
CA ILE A 301 -32.17 -19.70 19.51
C ILE A 301 -32.15 -21.11 18.89
N ASN A 302 -31.06 -21.47 18.19
CA ASN A 302 -30.95 -22.81 17.60
C ASN A 302 -30.86 -23.90 18.67
N LEU A 303 -30.07 -23.69 19.74
CA LEU A 303 -30.00 -24.63 20.86
C LEU A 303 -31.35 -24.79 21.59
N ARG A 304 -32.17 -23.73 21.66
CA ARG A 304 -33.50 -23.77 22.27
C ARG A 304 -34.56 -24.47 21.40
N ARG A 305 -34.37 -24.54 20.08
CA ARG A 305 -35.26 -25.28 19.15
C ARG A 305 -35.04 -26.79 19.15
N HIS A 306 -33.93 -27.28 19.69
CA HIS A 306 -33.59 -28.69 19.77
C HIS A 306 -33.86 -29.32 21.16
N ARG A 307 -34.56 -28.61 22.04
CA ARG A 307 -35.10 -29.12 23.30
C ARG A 307 -36.62 -29.12 23.23
#